data_AF-A0AAE1VUZ9-F1
#
_entry.id   AF-A0AAE1VUZ9-F1
#
_cell.length_a   1.000
_cell.length_b   1.000
_cell.length_c   1.000
_cell.angle_alpha   90.00
_cell.angle_beta   90.00
_cell.angle_gamma   90.00
#
_symmetry.space_group_name_H-M   'P 1'
#
loop_
_entity.id
_entity.type
_entity.pdbx_description
1 polymer ?
#
loop_
_entity_poly.entity_id
_entity_poly.type
_entity_poly.pdbx_seq_one_letter_code
_entity_poly.pdbx_strand_id
1 'polypeptide(L)'
;MISGLMNILRACFQPRENRHVHTSSDAGDRQDGLLWYKDTGQHVNGEFSMAVVQANNLLEDQSQIESGSLSLQDSVGPYGTFIGIYDGHGGPETSRFINEHLFQNLKRFTSEHQSMSAEVIRKAFQATEEGFLSVVTKQWPTKPQIAAVGSCCLVGVICNGTLYIANLGDSRAVLGRLVKSTGEVLSIQLSAEHNVSIESVRQEMQSLHPDDSQIVVLKHNVWRVKGLIQISRSIGDVYLKKAEFNREPLYAKFRLREPFGKPILSSDPAISVHQLQPHDQFIIFASDGLWEHLSNQGAVDIVQNHPRNGIARRLVKIALQEAAKKREMRYSDLKKIDRGVRRHFHDDISVAVVFLDSNLVHRASSVKSPNISVKGGGISLPTKTTTT
;
A
#
# COMPACT_ATOMS: atom_id res chain seq x y z
N MET A 1 -9.26 -65.55 -2.22
CA MET A 1 -10.20 -65.14 -3.30
C MET A 1 -11.41 -64.54 -2.59
N ILE A 2 -11.71 -63.25 -2.53
CA ILE A 2 -11.48 -62.12 -3.41
C ILE A 2 -11.29 -60.90 -2.48
N SER A 3 -10.10 -60.29 -2.44
CA SER A 3 -9.90 -58.93 -1.90
C SER A 3 -8.94 -58.16 -2.82
N GLY A 4 -9.18 -58.29 -4.12
CA GLY A 4 -8.42 -57.65 -5.18
C GLY A 4 -9.36 -56.89 -6.08
N LEU A 5 -9.84 -55.72 -5.63
CA LEU A 5 -10.45 -54.70 -6.49
C LEU A 5 -10.70 -53.39 -5.73
N MET A 6 -9.66 -52.80 -5.14
CA MET A 6 -9.71 -51.39 -4.68
C MET A 6 -8.32 -50.72 -4.65
N ASN A 7 -7.43 -51.11 -5.58
CA ASN A 7 -6.09 -50.52 -5.75
C ASN A 7 -5.87 -49.91 -7.14
N ILE A 8 -6.90 -49.26 -7.71
CA ILE A 8 -6.75 -48.39 -8.88
C ILE A 8 -7.67 -47.19 -8.66
N LEU A 9 -7.08 -46.09 -8.20
CA LEU A 9 -7.52 -44.67 -8.21
C LEU A 9 -6.94 -43.88 -7.01
N ARG A 10 -5.66 -44.09 -6.71
CA ARG A 10 -4.88 -43.26 -5.79
C ARG A 10 -3.52 -42.92 -6.41
N ALA A 11 -3.57 -42.32 -7.58
CA ALA A 11 -2.41 -41.81 -8.30
C ALA A 11 -2.85 -40.64 -9.17
N CYS A 12 -2.92 -39.44 -8.56
CA CYS A 12 -2.79 -38.12 -9.16
C CYS A 12 -3.02 -37.12 -8.02
N PHE A 13 -2.18 -36.08 -7.94
CA PHE A 13 -2.08 -35.06 -6.89
C PHE A 13 -1.19 -35.40 -5.67
N GLN A 14 0.11 -35.45 -5.94
CA GLN A 14 1.12 -35.04 -4.96
C GLN A 14 2.12 -34.13 -5.70
N PRO A 15 2.31 -32.86 -5.33
CA PRO A 15 3.37 -32.04 -5.89
C PRO A 15 4.71 -32.53 -5.33
N ARG A 16 5.62 -32.88 -6.24
CA ARG A 16 7.02 -33.23 -5.98
C ARG A 16 7.73 -32.12 -5.21
N GLU A 17 8.27 -32.45 -4.05
CA GLU A 17 9.39 -31.73 -3.45
C GLU A 17 10.62 -31.87 -4.35
N ASN A 18 11.07 -30.77 -4.95
CA ASN A 18 12.43 -30.68 -5.47
C ASN A 18 13.30 -30.00 -4.43
N ARG A 19 14.02 -30.81 -3.66
CA ARG A 19 15.18 -30.39 -2.86
C ARG A 19 16.30 -29.99 -3.81
N HIS A 20 16.59 -28.70 -3.91
CA HIS A 20 17.90 -28.20 -4.27
C HIS A 20 18.38 -27.27 -3.15
N VAL A 21 19.41 -27.72 -2.46
CA VAL A 21 20.08 -27.00 -1.37
C VAL A 21 20.94 -25.92 -2.00
N HIS A 22 20.48 -24.68 -1.92
CA HIS A 22 21.35 -23.51 -1.94
C HIS A 22 21.15 -22.76 -0.62
N THR A 23 22.24 -22.62 0.13
CA THR A 23 22.32 -21.86 1.37
C THR A 23 22.30 -20.36 1.09
N SER A 24 21.10 -19.79 0.90
CA SER A 24 20.82 -18.39 1.20
C SER A 24 19.78 -18.35 2.30
N SER A 25 20.11 -17.79 3.46
CA SER A 25 19.18 -17.64 4.57
C SER A 25 18.06 -16.67 4.19
N ASP A 26 17.02 -17.16 3.52
CA ASP A 26 15.78 -16.41 3.33
C ASP A 26 15.10 -16.36 4.70
N ALA A 27 15.35 -15.27 5.44
CA ALA A 27 14.73 -15.04 6.71
C ALA A 27 13.21 -14.93 6.46
N GLY A 28 12.49 -16.01 6.77
CA GLY A 28 11.04 -16.09 6.63
C GLY A 28 10.34 -14.96 7.37
N ASP A 29 9.12 -14.67 6.93
CA ASP A 29 8.27 -13.64 7.51
C ASP A 29 8.13 -13.81 9.02
N ARG A 30 8.22 -12.72 9.77
CA ARG A 30 8.22 -12.74 11.24
C ARG A 30 7.10 -11.88 11.79
N GLN A 31 6.58 -12.30 12.94
CA GLN A 31 5.53 -11.59 13.66
C GLN A 31 5.92 -11.46 15.14
N ASP A 32 5.86 -10.24 15.67
CA ASP A 32 5.98 -9.91 17.10
C ASP A 32 4.70 -9.18 17.55
N GLY A 33 3.74 -9.94 18.06
CA GLY A 33 2.43 -9.41 18.46
C GLY A 33 1.67 -8.82 17.27
N LEU A 34 1.45 -7.50 17.30
CA LEU A 34 0.75 -6.73 16.26
C LEU A 34 1.66 -6.25 15.12
N LEU A 35 2.96 -6.54 15.19
CA LEU A 35 3.95 -6.17 14.19
C LEU A 35 4.29 -7.38 13.31
N TRP A 36 4.02 -7.27 12.02
CA TRP A 36 4.55 -8.16 11.00
C TRP A 36 5.73 -7.51 10.30
N TYR A 37 6.76 -8.28 9.93
CA TYR A 37 7.90 -7.76 9.20
C TYR A 37 8.67 -8.82 8.40
N LYS A 38 9.28 -8.35 7.31
CA LYS A 38 10.34 -9.03 6.57
C LYS A 38 11.60 -8.17 6.64
N ASP A 39 12.54 -8.59 7.49
CA ASP A 39 13.75 -7.81 7.77
C ASP A 39 14.61 -7.62 6.50
N THR A 40 14.63 -8.62 5.61
CA THR A 40 15.33 -8.53 4.32
C THR A 40 14.65 -9.40 3.26
N GLY A 41 14.64 -8.93 2.02
CA GLY A 41 14.26 -9.68 0.83
C GLY A 41 15.04 -9.16 -0.39
N GLN A 42 15.08 -9.94 -1.46
CA GLN A 42 15.72 -9.53 -2.72
C GLN A 42 14.64 -9.15 -3.73
N HIS A 43 14.95 -8.26 -4.66
CA HIS A 43 14.12 -7.96 -5.83
C HIS A 43 15.02 -7.74 -7.05
N VAL A 44 14.43 -7.55 -8.24
CA VAL A 44 15.19 -7.46 -9.51
C VAL A 44 16.29 -6.38 -9.49
N ASN A 45 16.13 -5.32 -8.69
CA ASN A 45 17.03 -4.18 -8.66
C ASN A 45 17.80 -4.00 -7.35
N GLY A 46 17.75 -4.96 -6.41
CA GLY A 46 18.44 -4.85 -5.14
C GLY A 46 17.76 -5.58 -3.98
N GLU A 47 17.79 -4.96 -2.82
CA GLU A 47 17.27 -5.51 -1.56
C GLU A 47 16.07 -4.70 -1.08
N PHE A 48 15.21 -5.30 -0.27
CA PHE A 48 14.16 -4.56 0.41
C PHE A 48 13.97 -4.99 1.87
N SER A 49 13.34 -4.12 2.65
CA SER A 49 12.85 -4.40 3.99
C SER A 49 11.41 -3.91 4.10
N MET A 50 10.56 -4.65 4.82
CA MET A 50 9.14 -4.35 4.88
C MET A 50 8.58 -4.61 6.28
N ALA A 51 7.69 -3.75 6.77
CA ALA A 51 7.06 -3.92 8.08
C ALA A 51 5.64 -3.32 8.09
N VAL A 52 4.75 -3.94 8.86
CA VAL A 52 3.38 -3.48 9.08
C VAL A 52 3.04 -3.63 10.56
N VAL A 53 2.55 -2.59 11.22
CA VAL A 53 2.03 -2.67 12.59
C VAL A 53 0.55 -2.28 12.66
N GLN A 54 -0.23 -3.11 13.33
CA GLN A 54 -1.65 -2.88 13.54
C GLN A 54 -1.91 -1.97 14.75
N ALA A 55 -2.76 -0.96 14.56
CA ALA A 55 -3.37 -0.10 15.56
C ALA A 55 -4.90 -0.27 15.60
N ASN A 56 -5.55 -0.36 14.43
CA ASN A 56 -7.00 -0.48 14.30
C ASN A 56 -7.49 -1.85 14.77
N ASN A 57 -8.79 -1.99 15.10
CA ASN A 57 -9.34 -3.27 15.56
C ASN A 57 -9.19 -4.37 14.51
N LEU A 58 -9.40 -4.01 13.24
CA LEU A 58 -8.98 -4.77 12.06
C LEU A 58 -7.80 -4.04 11.45
N LEU A 59 -6.78 -4.75 10.98
CA LEU A 59 -5.70 -4.13 10.20
C LEU A 59 -6.28 -3.71 8.86
N GLU A 60 -6.40 -2.40 8.65
CA GLU A 60 -6.97 -1.81 7.43
C GLU A 60 -5.89 -1.60 6.37
N ASP A 61 -4.66 -1.27 6.79
CA ASP A 61 -3.47 -1.24 5.95
C ASP A 61 -3.20 -2.60 5.27
N GLN A 62 -2.86 -2.55 3.99
CA GLN A 62 -2.31 -3.66 3.23
C GLN A 62 -1.07 -3.19 2.47
N SER A 63 -0.17 -4.12 2.15
CA SER A 63 1.02 -3.77 1.38
C SER A 63 1.58 -4.98 0.64
N GLN A 64 2.32 -4.75 -0.45
CA GLN A 64 2.93 -5.84 -1.21
C GLN A 64 4.19 -5.42 -1.97
N ILE A 65 5.04 -6.41 -2.24
CA ILE A 65 6.16 -6.32 -3.17
C ILE A 65 6.07 -7.53 -4.11
N GLU A 66 6.00 -7.25 -5.40
CA GLU A 66 5.96 -8.24 -6.47
C GLU A 66 7.14 -7.97 -7.39
N SER A 67 8.08 -8.90 -7.53
CA SER A 67 9.26 -8.74 -8.37
C SER A 67 9.40 -9.88 -9.36
N GLY A 68 9.74 -9.57 -10.60
CA GLY A 68 9.85 -10.54 -11.69
C GLY A 68 9.09 -10.05 -12.93
N SER A 69 8.39 -10.96 -13.61
CA SER A 69 7.61 -10.64 -14.81
C SER A 69 6.42 -9.71 -14.49
N LEU A 70 6.44 -8.52 -15.09
CA LEU A 70 5.35 -7.52 -14.99
C LEU A 70 4.27 -7.73 -16.06
N SER A 71 4.26 -8.87 -16.77
CA SER A 71 3.28 -9.18 -17.80
C SER A 71 2.71 -10.60 -17.62
N LEU A 72 1.51 -10.86 -18.12
CA LEU A 72 0.92 -12.21 -18.07
C LEU A 72 1.69 -13.24 -18.92
N GLN A 73 2.47 -12.78 -19.90
CA GLN A 73 3.29 -13.64 -20.76
C GLN A 73 4.76 -13.57 -20.32
N ASP A 74 5.17 -14.54 -19.51
CA ASP A 74 6.49 -14.55 -18.84
C ASP A 74 7.69 -14.64 -19.80
N SER A 75 7.48 -14.95 -21.08
CA SER A 75 8.55 -15.12 -22.07
C SER A 75 8.96 -13.84 -22.81
N VAL A 76 8.14 -12.77 -22.82
CA VAL A 76 8.35 -11.57 -23.66
C VAL A 76 8.10 -10.25 -22.91
N GLY A 77 7.48 -10.28 -21.74
CA GLY A 77 7.12 -9.08 -20.98
C GLY A 77 8.28 -8.39 -20.26
N PRO A 78 8.11 -7.10 -19.89
CA PRO A 78 9.08 -6.40 -19.06
C PRO A 78 9.23 -7.06 -17.67
N TYR A 79 10.44 -7.02 -17.14
CA TYR A 79 10.77 -7.44 -15.79
C TYR A 79 10.98 -6.22 -14.90
N GLY A 80 10.63 -6.35 -13.62
CA GLY A 80 10.84 -5.28 -12.67
C GLY A 80 10.31 -5.59 -11.28
N THR A 81 10.03 -4.53 -10.53
CA THR A 81 9.49 -4.60 -9.17
C THR A 81 8.30 -3.67 -9.04
N PHE A 82 7.17 -4.22 -8.61
CA PHE A 82 5.98 -3.51 -8.18
C PHE A 82 5.95 -3.45 -6.64
N ILE A 83 5.65 -2.28 -6.11
CA ILE A 83 5.51 -2.02 -4.69
C ILE A 83 4.15 -1.35 -4.47
N GLY A 84 3.39 -1.81 -3.49
CA GLY A 84 2.10 -1.23 -3.13
C GLY A 84 1.97 -1.00 -1.62
N ILE A 85 1.51 0.18 -1.24
CA ILE A 85 1.04 0.52 0.11
C ILE A 85 -0.41 1.00 -0.02
N TYR A 86 -1.31 0.34 0.70
CA TYR A 86 -2.75 0.56 0.61
C TYR A 86 -3.29 0.82 2.00
N ASP A 87 -3.45 2.09 2.33
CA ASP A 87 -3.96 2.54 3.61
C ASP A 87 -5.48 2.54 3.55
N GLY A 88 -6.09 1.63 4.30
CA GLY A 88 -7.52 1.34 4.25
C GLY A 88 -8.26 2.11 5.33
N HIS A 89 -9.51 2.49 5.06
CA HIS A 89 -10.35 3.17 6.05
C HIS A 89 -11.81 2.75 5.95
N GLY A 90 -12.48 2.72 7.11
CA GLY A 90 -13.88 2.32 7.22
C GLY A 90 -14.10 0.80 7.11
N GLY A 91 -13.01 0.05 6.95
CA GLY A 91 -12.94 -1.39 6.77
C GLY A 91 -11.72 -1.78 5.93
N PRO A 92 -11.23 -3.03 6.03
CA PRO A 92 -10.10 -3.51 5.23
C PRO A 92 -10.49 -3.99 3.82
N GLU A 93 -11.78 -3.96 3.44
CA GLU A 93 -12.26 -4.60 2.22
C GLU A 93 -11.65 -3.99 0.95
N THR A 94 -11.53 -2.66 0.88
CA THR A 94 -10.98 -1.99 -0.30
C THR A 94 -9.48 -2.22 -0.44
N SER A 95 -8.71 -2.03 0.63
CA SER A 95 -7.26 -2.25 0.61
C SER A 95 -6.89 -3.71 0.28
N ARG A 96 -7.66 -4.68 0.79
CA ARG A 96 -7.54 -6.11 0.43
C ARG A 96 -7.87 -6.35 -1.04
N PHE A 97 -8.95 -5.76 -1.55
CA PHE A 97 -9.30 -5.88 -2.96
C PHE A 97 -8.18 -5.33 -3.86
N ILE A 98 -7.61 -4.18 -3.53
CA ILE A 98 -6.46 -3.60 -4.25
C ILE A 98 -5.26 -4.56 -4.22
N ASN A 99 -4.92 -5.10 -3.04
CA ASN A 99 -3.82 -6.03 -2.84
C ASN A 99 -3.98 -7.34 -3.65
N GLU A 100 -5.21 -7.76 -3.92
CA GLU A 100 -5.49 -8.93 -4.74
C GLU A 100 -5.49 -8.65 -6.25
N HIS A 101 -5.95 -7.48 -6.68
CA HIS A 101 -6.32 -7.23 -8.08
C HIS A 101 -5.42 -6.25 -8.82
N LEU A 102 -4.86 -5.23 -8.16
CA LEU A 102 -4.20 -4.13 -8.86
C LEU A 102 -2.96 -4.58 -9.65
N PHE A 103 -2.14 -5.45 -9.06
CA PHE A 103 -0.98 -6.01 -9.76
C PHE A 103 -1.39 -6.90 -10.95
N GLN A 104 -2.48 -7.67 -10.82
CA GLN A 104 -2.97 -8.49 -11.94
C GLN A 104 -3.51 -7.63 -13.09
N ASN A 105 -4.23 -6.56 -12.77
CA ASN A 105 -4.67 -5.57 -13.74
C ASN A 105 -3.46 -4.90 -14.42
N LEU A 106 -2.42 -4.55 -13.67
CA LEU A 106 -1.17 -4.02 -14.22
C LEU A 106 -0.52 -5.03 -15.19
N LYS A 107 -0.39 -6.30 -14.80
CA LYS A 107 0.17 -7.34 -15.68
C LYS A 107 -0.62 -7.48 -16.98
N ARG A 108 -1.95 -7.46 -16.88
CA ARG A 108 -2.86 -7.51 -18.03
C ARG A 108 -2.60 -6.34 -18.98
N PHE A 109 -2.68 -5.11 -18.50
CA PHE A 109 -2.51 -3.93 -19.36
C PHE A 109 -1.07 -3.80 -19.89
N THR A 110 -0.07 -4.25 -19.13
CA THR A 110 1.31 -4.32 -19.61
C THR A 110 1.44 -5.29 -20.78
N SER A 111 0.76 -6.45 -20.75
CA SER A 111 0.73 -7.39 -21.87
C SER A 111 -0.01 -6.82 -23.09
N GLU A 112 -1.14 -6.13 -22.88
CA GLU A 112 -1.91 -5.51 -23.96
C GLU A 112 -1.11 -4.39 -24.67
N HIS A 113 -0.30 -3.63 -23.93
CA HIS A 113 0.51 -2.51 -24.44
C HIS A 113 1.97 -2.88 -24.75
N GLN A 114 2.36 -4.13 -24.46
CA GLN A 114 3.72 -4.66 -24.61
C GLN A 114 4.83 -3.86 -23.89
N SER A 115 4.46 -2.96 -22.98
CA SER A 115 5.38 -2.05 -22.30
C SER A 115 4.77 -1.52 -21.00
N MET A 116 5.63 -1.10 -20.06
CA MET A 116 5.20 -0.38 -18.86
C MET A 116 5.14 1.12 -19.15
N SER A 117 4.06 1.79 -18.76
CA SER A 117 3.89 3.24 -18.93
C SER A 117 2.94 3.83 -17.89
N ALA A 118 2.91 5.15 -17.78
CA ALA A 118 1.95 5.85 -16.93
C ALA A 118 0.48 5.54 -17.32
N GLU A 119 0.21 5.33 -18.62
CA GLU A 119 -1.13 4.99 -19.09
C GLU A 119 -1.54 3.57 -18.71
N VAL A 120 -0.61 2.62 -18.76
CA VAL A 120 -0.84 1.25 -18.26
C VAL A 120 -1.19 1.25 -16.78
N ILE A 121 -0.48 2.04 -15.98
CA ILE A 121 -0.77 2.20 -14.55
C ILE A 121 -2.14 2.83 -14.34
N ARG A 122 -2.47 3.92 -15.06
CA ARG A 122 -3.78 4.57 -14.98
C ARG A 122 -4.92 3.60 -15.30
N LYS A 123 -4.80 2.79 -16.36
CA LYS A 123 -5.77 1.75 -16.72
C LYS A 123 -5.90 0.68 -15.65
N ALA A 124 -4.79 0.28 -15.03
CA ALA A 124 -4.82 -0.69 -13.92
C ALA A 124 -5.60 -0.15 -12.70
N PHE A 125 -5.41 1.14 -12.36
CA PHE A 125 -6.17 1.81 -11.31
C PHE A 125 -7.66 1.90 -11.66
N GLN A 126 -8.00 2.33 -12.88
CA GLN A 126 -9.38 2.40 -13.37
C GLN A 126 -10.09 1.04 -13.29
N ALA A 127 -9.48 -0.03 -13.81
CA ALA A 127 -10.05 -1.37 -13.75
C ALA A 127 -10.21 -1.89 -12.31
N THR A 128 -9.32 -1.48 -11.39
CA THR A 128 -9.41 -1.84 -9.98
C THR A 128 -10.57 -1.12 -9.29
N GLU A 129 -10.74 0.18 -9.54
CA GLU A 129 -11.89 0.95 -9.06
C GLU A 129 -13.22 0.38 -9.59
N GLU A 130 -13.30 0.11 -10.90
CA GLU A 130 -14.50 -0.48 -11.53
C GLU A 130 -14.82 -1.86 -10.96
N GLY A 131 -13.77 -2.67 -10.73
CA GLY A 131 -13.88 -3.97 -10.06
C GLY A 131 -14.48 -3.85 -8.67
N PHE A 132 -13.98 -2.92 -7.85
CA PHE A 132 -14.50 -2.71 -6.50
C PHE A 132 -15.90 -2.10 -6.51
N LEU A 133 -16.22 -1.18 -7.43
CA LEU A 133 -17.57 -0.68 -7.64
C LEU A 133 -18.55 -1.83 -7.94
N SER A 134 -18.15 -2.82 -8.75
CA SER A 134 -18.97 -4.01 -9.01
C SER A 134 -19.25 -4.79 -7.71
N VAL A 135 -18.27 -4.90 -6.82
CA VAL A 135 -18.44 -5.52 -5.50
C VAL A 135 -19.45 -4.75 -4.66
N VAL A 136 -19.33 -3.41 -4.60
CA VAL A 136 -20.27 -2.54 -3.87
C VAL A 136 -21.69 -2.70 -4.41
N THR A 137 -21.88 -2.63 -5.74
CA THR A 137 -23.19 -2.79 -6.39
C THR A 137 -23.84 -4.13 -6.04
N LYS A 138 -23.07 -5.22 -6.10
CA LYS A 138 -23.57 -6.58 -5.79
C LYS A 138 -23.95 -6.73 -4.32
N GLN A 139 -23.16 -6.14 -3.41
CA GLN A 139 -23.37 -6.27 -1.96
C GLN A 139 -24.33 -5.23 -1.38
N TRP A 140 -24.67 -4.16 -2.12
CA TRP A 140 -25.53 -3.08 -1.63
C TRP A 140 -26.83 -3.53 -0.96
N PRO A 141 -27.60 -4.52 -1.48
CA PRO A 141 -28.85 -4.95 -0.85
C PRO A 141 -28.68 -5.58 0.54
N THR A 142 -27.52 -6.16 0.84
CA THR A 142 -27.28 -6.93 2.08
C THR A 142 -26.23 -6.29 3.00
N LYS A 143 -25.27 -5.56 2.45
CA LYS A 143 -24.17 -4.88 3.16
C LYS A 143 -23.94 -3.48 2.58
N PRO A 144 -24.88 -2.54 2.72
CA PRO A 144 -24.77 -1.19 2.13
C PRO A 144 -23.56 -0.39 2.64
N GLN A 145 -23.07 -0.68 3.84
CA GLN A 145 -21.93 0.04 4.43
C GLN A 145 -20.61 -0.16 3.67
N ILE A 146 -20.51 -1.19 2.82
CA ILE A 146 -19.34 -1.39 1.96
C ILE A 146 -19.09 -0.19 1.03
N ALA A 147 -20.12 0.59 0.71
CA ALA A 147 -19.97 1.80 -0.11
C ALA A 147 -19.15 2.90 0.59
N ALA A 148 -19.01 2.86 1.92
CA ALA A 148 -18.23 3.80 2.73
C ALA A 148 -16.84 3.26 3.11
N VAL A 149 -16.45 2.10 2.61
CA VAL A 149 -15.08 1.57 2.74
C VAL A 149 -14.25 2.11 1.59
N GLY A 150 -13.04 2.56 1.88
CA GLY A 150 -12.12 3.10 0.90
C GLY A 150 -10.67 2.79 1.25
N SER A 151 -9.77 3.17 0.34
CA SER A 151 -8.34 3.06 0.60
C SER A 151 -7.56 4.08 -0.23
N CYS A 152 -6.59 4.73 0.42
CA CYS A 152 -5.47 5.37 -0.24
C CYS A 152 -4.62 4.29 -0.94
N CYS A 153 -3.98 4.64 -2.05
CA CYS A 153 -3.25 3.68 -2.86
C CYS A 153 -1.98 4.32 -3.43
N LEU A 154 -0.84 3.93 -2.87
CA LEU A 154 0.48 4.29 -3.36
C LEU A 154 1.13 3.10 -4.03
N VAL A 155 1.50 3.28 -5.31
CA VAL A 155 2.19 2.27 -6.11
C VAL A 155 3.51 2.81 -6.64
N GLY A 156 4.55 1.99 -6.52
CA GLY A 156 5.82 2.16 -7.22
C GLY A 156 6.03 1.03 -8.23
N VAL A 157 6.49 1.35 -9.44
CA VAL A 157 6.93 0.37 -10.43
C VAL A 157 8.32 0.72 -10.92
N ILE A 158 9.30 -0.14 -10.65
CA ILE A 158 10.66 -0.03 -11.18
C ILE A 158 10.78 -0.97 -12.37
N CYS A 159 11.02 -0.41 -13.55
CA CYS A 159 11.13 -1.16 -14.79
C CYS A 159 12.07 -0.43 -15.77
N ASN A 160 13.05 -1.14 -16.33
CA ASN A 160 13.97 -0.61 -17.35
C ASN A 160 14.63 0.74 -16.96
N GLY A 161 15.10 0.88 -15.72
CA GLY A 161 15.72 2.12 -15.22
C GLY A 161 14.75 3.28 -14.96
N THR A 162 13.46 3.09 -15.22
CA THR A 162 12.41 4.06 -14.91
C THR A 162 11.66 3.65 -13.65
N LEU A 163 11.43 4.63 -12.77
CA LEU A 163 10.55 4.52 -11.63
C LEU A 163 9.25 5.28 -11.93
N TYR A 164 8.13 4.57 -11.87
CA TYR A 164 6.80 5.16 -11.89
C TYR A 164 6.24 5.21 -10.47
N ILE A 165 5.70 6.34 -10.05
CA ILE A 165 4.99 6.49 -8.78
C ILE A 165 3.59 6.95 -9.08
N ALA A 166 2.59 6.18 -8.64
CA ALA A 166 1.18 6.53 -8.73
C ALA A 166 0.59 6.63 -7.33
N ASN A 167 -0.10 7.73 -7.02
CA ASN A 167 -0.67 7.96 -5.69
C ASN A 167 -2.13 8.41 -5.74
N LEU A 168 -2.93 7.84 -4.82
CA LEU A 168 -4.25 8.29 -4.41
C LEU A 168 -4.24 8.44 -2.89
N GLY A 169 -4.60 9.61 -2.37
CA GLY A 169 -4.56 9.88 -0.93
C GLY A 169 -3.22 10.44 -0.47
N ASP A 170 -2.85 10.13 0.77
CA ASP A 170 -1.80 10.77 1.57
C ASP A 170 -0.71 9.83 2.10
N SER A 171 -0.69 8.59 1.61
CA SER A 171 0.55 7.80 1.59
C SER A 171 1.62 8.52 0.76
N ARG A 172 2.90 8.27 1.07
CA ARG A 172 4.03 8.99 0.44
C ARG A 172 5.19 8.08 0.05
N ALA A 173 5.79 8.37 -1.10
CA ALA A 173 7.06 7.81 -1.58
C ALA A 173 8.19 8.86 -1.51
N VAL A 174 9.30 8.51 -0.87
CA VAL A 174 10.45 9.40 -0.64
C VAL A 174 11.74 8.71 -1.10
N LEU A 175 12.46 9.34 -2.01
CA LEU A 175 13.77 8.91 -2.50
C LEU A 175 14.89 9.45 -1.60
N GLY A 176 15.82 8.57 -1.21
CA GLY A 176 17.12 8.96 -0.66
C GLY A 176 18.15 9.07 -1.78
N ARG A 177 18.65 10.29 -2.03
CA ARG A 177 19.66 10.57 -3.07
C ARG A 177 20.98 11.02 -2.47
N LEU A 178 22.06 10.32 -2.81
CA LEU A 178 23.42 10.67 -2.40
C LEU A 178 23.92 11.93 -3.11
N VAL A 179 24.32 12.93 -2.34
CA VAL A 179 25.04 14.11 -2.81
C VAL A 179 26.53 13.82 -2.78
N LYS A 180 27.12 13.50 -3.94
CA LYS A 180 28.51 13.04 -4.05
C LYS A 180 29.54 13.99 -3.43
N SER A 181 29.30 15.29 -3.47
CA SER A 181 30.24 16.29 -2.94
C SER A 181 30.32 16.31 -1.41
N THR A 182 29.23 15.96 -0.71
CA THR A 182 29.15 16.00 0.75
C THR A 182 29.10 14.63 1.40
N GLY A 183 28.69 13.60 0.65
CA GLY A 183 28.39 12.26 1.17
C GLY A 183 27.03 12.18 1.88
N GLU A 184 26.27 13.27 1.92
CA GLU A 184 24.94 13.32 2.54
C GLU A 184 23.88 12.69 1.63
N VAL A 185 22.82 12.15 2.23
CA VAL A 185 21.66 11.63 1.49
C VAL A 185 20.47 12.55 1.70
N LEU A 186 20.05 13.23 0.64
CA LEU A 186 18.90 14.14 0.69
C LEU A 186 17.60 13.41 0.37
N SER A 187 16.55 13.80 1.08
CA SER A 187 15.18 13.33 0.82
C SER A 187 14.54 14.09 -0.35
N ILE A 188 13.95 13.35 -1.28
CA ILE A 188 13.17 13.88 -2.40
C ILE A 188 11.82 13.18 -2.40
N GLN A 189 10.76 13.93 -2.14
CA GLN A 189 9.39 13.41 -2.24
C GLN A 189 9.00 13.20 -3.70
N LEU A 190 8.57 11.99 -4.04
CA LEU A 190 8.23 11.61 -5.42
C LEU A 190 6.72 11.62 -5.69
N SER A 191 5.89 11.53 -4.65
CA SER A 191 4.44 11.47 -4.74
C SER A 191 3.77 12.80 -4.37
N ALA A 192 2.77 13.20 -5.15
CA ALA A 192 1.82 14.23 -4.72
C ALA A 192 0.85 13.65 -3.69
N GLU A 193 0.54 14.42 -2.65
CA GLU A 193 -0.42 14.04 -1.60
C GLU A 193 -1.78 14.69 -1.85
N HIS A 194 -2.84 13.95 -1.53
CA HIS A 194 -4.23 14.34 -1.81
C HIS A 194 -5.03 14.47 -0.51
N ASN A 195 -4.51 15.23 0.45
CA ASN A 195 -5.14 15.52 1.73
C ASN A 195 -5.51 16.99 1.83
N VAL A 196 -6.75 17.31 2.23
CA VAL A 196 -7.27 18.68 2.31
C VAL A 196 -6.70 19.50 3.48
N SER A 197 -5.80 18.92 4.29
CA SER A 197 -4.91 19.70 5.16
C SER A 197 -3.90 20.55 4.36
N ILE A 198 -3.62 20.17 3.11
CA ILE A 198 -2.76 20.91 2.17
C ILE A 198 -3.59 21.95 1.42
N GLU A 199 -3.15 23.21 1.45
CA GLU A 199 -3.88 24.34 0.86
C GLU A 199 -4.11 24.19 -0.65
N SER A 200 -3.12 23.73 -1.42
CA SER A 200 -3.29 23.53 -2.86
C SER A 200 -4.35 22.48 -3.19
N VAL A 201 -4.49 21.43 -2.38
CA VAL A 201 -5.54 20.41 -2.55
C VAL A 201 -6.91 20.99 -2.20
N ARG A 202 -7.00 21.90 -1.22
CA ARG A 202 -8.24 22.63 -0.93
C ARG A 202 -8.67 23.50 -2.12
N GLN A 203 -7.73 24.23 -2.70
CA GLN A 203 -7.96 25.09 -3.86
C GLN A 203 -8.38 24.27 -5.09
N GLU A 204 -7.74 23.14 -5.34
CA GLU A 204 -8.15 22.19 -6.39
C GLU A 204 -9.60 21.73 -6.19
N MET A 205 -9.95 21.28 -4.98
CA MET A 205 -11.29 20.80 -4.65
C MET A 205 -12.36 21.88 -4.85
N GLN A 206 -12.08 23.11 -4.43
CA GLN A 206 -12.95 24.28 -4.64
C GLN A 206 -13.09 24.61 -6.12
N SER A 207 -12.01 24.55 -6.91
CA SER A 207 -12.05 24.81 -8.35
C SER A 207 -12.85 23.76 -9.12
N LEU A 208 -12.82 22.50 -8.70
CA LEU A 208 -13.59 21.42 -9.33
C LEU A 208 -15.08 21.47 -8.95
N HIS A 209 -15.41 22.10 -7.83
CA HIS A 209 -16.77 22.22 -7.29
C HIS A 209 -17.13 23.68 -6.96
N PRO A 210 -17.14 24.58 -7.96
CA PRO A 210 -17.35 26.02 -7.73
C PRO A 210 -18.70 26.34 -7.10
N ASP A 211 -19.69 25.47 -7.31
CA ASP A 211 -21.06 25.63 -6.79
C ASP A 211 -21.27 25.00 -5.40
N ASP A 212 -20.26 24.36 -4.81
CA ASP A 212 -20.35 23.68 -3.51
C ASP A 212 -19.45 24.37 -2.48
N SER A 213 -19.98 25.42 -1.86
CA SER A 213 -19.28 26.14 -0.77
C SER A 213 -18.93 25.28 0.45
N GLN A 214 -19.47 24.06 0.53
CA GLN A 214 -19.24 23.10 1.61
C GLN A 214 -18.37 21.92 1.16
N ILE A 215 -17.72 22.01 -0.02
CA ILE A 215 -16.88 20.93 -0.55
C ILE A 215 -15.75 20.55 0.41
N VAL A 216 -15.12 21.54 1.03
CA VAL A 216 -14.08 21.37 2.05
C VAL A 216 -14.41 22.28 3.22
N VAL A 217 -14.49 21.70 4.43
CA VAL A 217 -14.86 22.43 5.65
C VAL A 217 -13.92 22.09 6.79
N LEU A 218 -13.67 23.04 7.67
CA LEU A 218 -12.92 22.82 8.91
C LEU A 218 -13.85 22.27 9.98
N LYS A 219 -13.64 21.03 10.43
CA LYS A 219 -14.46 20.36 11.45
C LYS A 219 -13.57 19.83 12.56
N HIS A 220 -13.80 20.29 13.79
CA HIS A 220 -12.95 19.98 14.95
C HIS A 220 -11.46 20.26 14.69
N ASN A 221 -11.15 21.43 14.11
CA ASN A 221 -9.80 21.86 13.72
C ASN A 221 -9.10 20.96 12.68
N VAL A 222 -9.84 20.11 11.97
CA VAL A 222 -9.32 19.26 10.90
C VAL A 222 -10.10 19.54 9.62
N TRP A 223 -9.39 19.83 8.53
CA TRP A 223 -9.99 20.03 7.21
C TRP A 223 -10.55 18.71 6.69
N ARG A 224 -11.80 18.72 6.22
CA ARG A 224 -12.48 17.52 5.70
C ARG A 224 -13.31 17.83 4.47
N VAL A 225 -13.26 16.94 3.49
CA VAL A 225 -14.17 16.90 2.34
C VAL A 225 -15.57 16.59 2.85
N LYS A 226 -16.52 17.49 2.57
CA LYS A 226 -17.92 17.46 3.06
C LYS A 226 -18.07 17.20 4.57
N GLY A 227 -17.05 17.48 5.37
CA GLY A 227 -17.04 17.22 6.82
C GLY A 227 -16.90 15.74 7.21
N LEU A 228 -16.51 14.86 6.27
CA LEU A 228 -16.45 13.41 6.44
C LEU A 228 -15.01 12.88 6.46
N ILE A 229 -14.23 13.11 5.39
CA ILE A 229 -12.92 12.47 5.16
C ILE A 229 -11.84 13.51 4.85
N GLN A 230 -10.56 13.22 5.10
CA GLN A 230 -9.45 14.16 4.89
C GLN A 230 -8.82 14.08 3.50
N ILE A 231 -9.00 12.98 2.79
CA ILE A 231 -8.45 12.77 1.45
C ILE A 231 -9.41 13.25 0.36
N SER A 232 -8.86 13.70 -0.78
CA SER A 232 -9.62 14.04 -1.99
C SER A 232 -9.62 12.93 -3.06
N ARG A 233 -8.76 11.92 -2.89
CA ARG A 233 -8.63 10.81 -3.86
C ARG A 233 -8.45 9.46 -3.17
N SER A 234 -9.15 8.43 -3.65
CA SER A 234 -9.07 7.05 -3.15
C SER A 234 -9.59 6.05 -4.18
N ILE A 235 -9.33 4.76 -3.95
CA ILE A 235 -10.16 3.67 -4.48
C ILE A 235 -11.25 3.37 -3.46
N GLY A 236 -12.45 2.98 -3.89
CA GLY A 236 -13.59 2.80 -2.99
C GLY A 236 -14.27 4.13 -2.63
N ASP A 237 -14.76 4.30 -1.41
CA ASP A 237 -15.57 5.48 -1.01
C ASP A 237 -16.70 5.80 -2.02
N VAL A 238 -17.31 4.74 -2.57
CA VAL A 238 -18.28 4.84 -3.67
C VAL A 238 -19.44 5.78 -3.31
N TYR A 239 -19.81 5.84 -2.03
CA TYR A 239 -20.83 6.75 -1.51
C TYR A 239 -20.53 8.24 -1.73
N LEU A 240 -19.29 8.64 -2.02
CA LEU A 240 -18.91 10.01 -2.38
C LEU A 240 -18.62 10.18 -3.87
N LYS A 241 -18.66 9.10 -4.65
CA LYS A 241 -18.41 9.11 -6.10
C LYS A 241 -19.69 8.93 -6.91
N LYS A 242 -20.68 8.25 -6.34
CA LYS A 242 -21.93 7.85 -6.99
C LYS A 242 -23.11 8.13 -6.07
N ALA A 243 -23.94 9.10 -6.43
CA ALA A 243 -25.07 9.55 -5.60
C ALA A 243 -26.06 8.44 -5.26
N GLU A 244 -26.21 7.44 -6.13
CA GLU A 244 -27.07 6.27 -5.90
C GLU A 244 -26.69 5.42 -4.68
N PHE A 245 -25.46 5.56 -4.17
CA PHE A 245 -24.98 4.90 -2.95
C PHE A 245 -24.92 5.85 -1.74
N ASN A 246 -25.23 7.14 -1.90
CA ASN A 246 -25.33 8.10 -0.79
C ASN A 246 -26.79 8.24 -0.31
N ARG A 247 -27.41 7.12 0.05
CA ARG A 247 -28.82 7.06 0.47
C ARG A 247 -29.07 5.89 1.40
N GLU A 248 -30.27 5.83 1.99
CA GLU A 248 -30.69 4.64 2.72
C GLU A 248 -30.58 3.39 1.82
N PRO A 249 -30.06 2.25 2.35
CA PRO A 249 -29.80 1.96 3.78
C PRO A 249 -28.39 2.29 4.32
N LEU A 250 -27.60 3.16 3.67
CA LEU A 250 -26.33 3.65 4.23
C LEU A 250 -26.55 4.38 5.57
N TYR A 251 -25.62 4.20 6.53
CA TYR A 251 -25.75 4.86 7.82
C TYR A 251 -25.77 6.39 7.69
N ALA A 252 -26.63 7.04 8.47
CA ALA A 252 -26.85 8.48 8.43
C ALA A 252 -25.55 9.30 8.57
N LYS A 253 -24.56 8.81 9.33
CA LYS A 253 -23.26 9.47 9.50
C LYS A 253 -22.45 9.63 8.20
N PHE A 254 -22.71 8.82 7.18
CA PHE A 254 -22.06 8.89 5.87
C PHE A 254 -22.92 9.59 4.80
N ARG A 255 -24.20 9.83 5.10
CA ARG A 255 -25.12 10.45 4.14
C ARG A 255 -24.94 11.96 4.14
N LEU A 256 -24.84 12.53 2.96
CA LEU A 256 -24.87 13.97 2.74
C LEU A 256 -26.32 14.45 2.81
N ARG A 257 -26.51 15.69 3.28
CA ARG A 257 -27.84 16.31 3.35
C ARG A 257 -28.41 16.60 1.96
N GLU A 258 -27.53 17.00 1.05
CA GLU A 258 -27.88 17.38 -0.31
C GLU A 258 -27.28 16.37 -1.30
N PRO A 259 -28.04 15.96 -2.33
CA PRO A 259 -27.51 15.14 -3.42
C PRO A 259 -26.40 15.86 -4.19
N PHE A 260 -25.51 15.10 -4.81
CA PHE A 260 -24.45 15.61 -5.67
C PHE A 260 -24.56 15.02 -7.08
N GLY A 261 -24.34 15.84 -8.11
CA GLY A 261 -24.37 15.41 -9.51
C GLY A 261 -23.01 14.98 -10.07
N LYS A 262 -21.90 15.39 -9.42
CA LYS A 262 -20.52 15.09 -9.83
C LYS A 262 -19.80 14.32 -8.71
N PRO A 263 -18.91 13.38 -9.03
CA PRO A 263 -18.11 12.68 -8.02
C PRO A 263 -17.33 13.68 -7.16
N ILE A 264 -17.43 13.54 -5.84
CA ILE A 264 -16.76 14.41 -4.86
C ILE A 264 -15.29 13.99 -4.69
N LEU A 265 -15.04 12.68 -4.66
CA LEU A 265 -13.68 12.11 -4.63
C LEU A 265 -13.29 11.58 -6.02
N SER A 266 -11.99 11.61 -6.32
CA SER A 266 -11.44 11.04 -7.55
C SER A 266 -10.74 9.70 -7.30
N SER A 267 -10.78 8.80 -8.28
CA SER A 267 -9.95 7.59 -8.33
C SER A 267 -8.85 7.67 -9.39
N ASP A 268 -8.60 8.85 -9.96
CA ASP A 268 -7.54 9.09 -10.95
C ASP A 268 -6.21 9.39 -10.25
N PRO A 269 -5.20 8.50 -10.35
CA PRO A 269 -3.96 8.67 -9.61
C PRO A 269 -3.12 9.83 -10.16
N ALA A 270 -2.47 10.58 -9.28
CA ALA A 270 -1.36 11.42 -9.70
C ALA A 270 -0.16 10.51 -10.00
N ILE A 271 0.36 10.56 -11.22
CA ILE A 271 1.49 9.73 -11.66
C ILE A 271 2.71 10.61 -11.93
N SER A 272 3.81 10.33 -11.25
CA SER A 272 5.13 10.88 -11.56
C SER A 272 6.03 9.81 -12.17
N VAL A 273 6.91 10.23 -13.08
CA VAL A 273 7.86 9.36 -13.76
C VAL A 273 9.25 9.90 -13.50
N HIS A 274 10.11 9.05 -12.96
CA HIS A 274 11.45 9.40 -12.53
C HIS A 274 12.48 8.49 -13.19
N GLN A 275 13.46 9.07 -13.86
CA GLN A 275 14.58 8.31 -14.43
C GLN A 275 15.61 8.06 -13.34
N LEU A 276 15.82 6.79 -12.98
CA LEU A 276 16.74 6.41 -11.92
C LEU A 276 18.17 6.82 -12.27
N GLN A 277 18.82 7.44 -11.30
CA GLN A 277 20.20 7.90 -11.43
C GLN A 277 21.13 7.05 -10.56
N PRO A 278 22.43 6.94 -10.88
CA PRO A 278 23.38 6.15 -10.08
C PRO A 278 23.51 6.57 -8.60
N HIS A 279 23.12 7.79 -8.26
CA HIS A 279 23.13 8.31 -6.89
C HIS A 279 21.81 8.10 -6.14
N ASP A 280 20.79 7.53 -6.78
CA ASP A 280 19.54 7.17 -6.14
C ASP A 280 19.78 5.88 -5.34
N GLN A 281 19.74 5.97 -4.00
CA GLN A 281 20.20 4.87 -3.12
C GLN A 281 19.05 3.94 -2.71
N PHE A 282 17.92 4.51 -2.34
CA PHE A 282 16.76 3.77 -1.87
C PHE A 282 15.49 4.62 -1.94
N ILE A 283 14.34 3.96 -1.89
CA ILE A 283 13.02 4.61 -1.85
C ILE A 283 12.25 4.06 -0.65
N ILE A 284 11.64 4.95 0.12
CA ILE A 284 10.75 4.64 1.24
C ILE A 284 9.32 4.84 0.74
N PHE A 285 8.51 3.78 0.78
CA PHE A 285 7.06 3.81 0.59
C PHE A 285 6.38 3.59 1.93
N ALA A 286 5.50 4.48 2.35
CA ALA A 286 4.77 4.28 3.60
C ALA A 286 3.41 4.97 3.63
N SER A 287 2.50 4.42 4.47
CA SER A 287 1.21 5.03 4.81
C SER A 287 1.40 6.27 5.67
N ASP A 288 0.34 7.07 5.80
CA ASP A 288 0.38 8.32 6.55
C ASP A 288 0.77 8.07 8.03
N GLY A 289 0.44 6.91 8.58
CA GLY A 289 0.81 6.48 9.92
C GLY A 289 2.31 6.53 10.20
N LEU A 290 3.19 6.47 9.18
CA LEU A 290 4.62 6.77 9.35
C LEU A 290 4.88 8.28 9.35
N TRP A 291 4.32 8.97 8.35
CA TRP A 291 4.60 10.37 8.03
C TRP A 291 3.98 11.36 9.02
N GLU A 292 2.99 10.94 9.81
CA GLU A 292 2.50 11.69 10.97
C GLU A 292 3.57 11.83 12.07
N HIS A 293 4.55 10.93 12.11
CA HIS A 293 5.55 10.86 13.17
C HIS A 293 6.97 11.21 12.71
N LEU A 294 7.27 11.08 11.41
CA LEU A 294 8.60 11.33 10.86
C LEU A 294 8.56 12.32 9.70
N SER A 295 9.56 13.21 9.64
CA SER A 295 9.81 14.02 8.45
C SER A 295 10.47 13.19 7.35
N ASN A 296 10.37 13.65 6.09
CA ASN A 296 11.02 13.00 4.95
C ASN A 296 12.53 12.80 5.19
N GLN A 297 13.21 13.88 5.62
CA GLN A 297 14.64 13.82 5.88
C GLN A 297 14.96 12.93 7.08
N GLY A 298 14.18 13.00 8.17
CA GLY A 298 14.38 12.14 9.33
C GLY A 298 14.27 10.65 9.00
N ALA A 299 13.32 10.27 8.14
CA ALA A 299 13.20 8.90 7.67
C ALA A 299 14.40 8.47 6.80
N VAL A 300 14.86 9.34 5.89
CA VAL A 300 16.05 9.11 5.06
C VAL A 300 17.32 8.97 5.93
N ASP A 301 17.49 9.82 6.93
CA ASP A 301 18.62 9.78 7.86
C ASP A 301 18.63 8.48 8.67
N ILE A 302 17.45 8.00 9.09
CA ILE A 302 17.33 6.70 9.76
C ILE A 302 17.79 5.58 8.84
N VAL A 303 17.34 5.54 7.58
CA VAL A 303 17.73 4.50 6.61
C VAL A 303 19.22 4.55 6.32
N GLN A 304 19.79 5.74 6.15
CA GLN A 304 21.21 5.91 5.83
C GLN A 304 22.13 5.50 6.97
N ASN A 305 21.76 5.80 8.22
CA ASN A 305 22.64 5.64 9.39
C ASN A 305 22.48 4.27 10.10
N HIS A 306 21.72 3.34 9.53
CA HIS A 306 21.46 2.04 10.15
C HIS A 306 21.60 0.88 9.15
N PRO A 307 21.81 -0.35 9.63
CA PRO A 307 21.84 -1.53 8.78
C PRO A 307 20.53 -1.71 8.00
N ARG A 308 20.64 -2.15 6.74
CA ARG A 308 19.49 -2.45 5.86
C ARG A 308 18.57 -3.54 6.44
N ASN A 309 19.16 -4.53 7.12
CA ASN A 309 18.41 -5.61 7.75
C ASN A 309 17.47 -5.07 8.84
N GLY A 310 16.17 -5.21 8.62
CA GLY A 310 15.12 -4.76 9.54
C GLY A 310 14.93 -3.25 9.56
N ILE A 311 15.34 -2.53 8.51
CA ILE A 311 15.24 -1.07 8.50
C ILE A 311 13.79 -0.58 8.50
N ALA A 312 12.87 -1.28 7.81
CA ALA A 312 11.45 -0.92 7.84
C ALA A 312 10.86 -1.09 9.24
N ARG A 313 11.21 -2.20 9.92
CA ARG A 313 10.84 -2.43 11.32
C ARG A 313 11.40 -1.36 12.26
N ARG A 314 12.61 -0.87 11.99
CA ARG A 314 13.21 0.24 12.75
C ARG A 314 12.46 1.55 12.54
N LEU A 315 12.09 1.89 11.31
CA LEU A 315 11.27 3.07 11.02
C LEU A 315 9.93 3.01 11.78
N VAL A 316 9.24 1.88 11.72
CA VAL A 316 8.01 1.65 12.50
C VAL A 316 8.26 1.82 14.01
N LYS A 317 9.33 1.23 14.54
CA LYS A 317 9.67 1.36 15.97
C LYS A 317 9.88 2.83 16.37
N ILE A 318 10.60 3.61 15.58
CA ILE A 318 10.88 5.02 15.89
C ILE A 318 9.59 5.84 15.78
N ALA A 319 8.75 5.62 14.77
CA ALA A 319 7.45 6.27 14.67
C ALA A 319 6.57 6.00 15.90
N LEU A 320 6.53 4.76 16.38
CA LEU A 320 5.81 4.40 17.61
C LEU A 320 6.41 5.04 18.88
N GLN A 321 7.73 5.27 18.92
CA GLN A 321 8.38 5.99 20.02
C GLN A 321 7.96 7.46 20.02
N GLU A 322 7.91 8.11 18.86
CA GLU A 322 7.41 9.48 18.73
C GLU A 322 5.92 9.58 19.03
N ALA A 323 5.11 8.60 18.60
CA ALA A 323 3.69 8.52 18.96
C ALA A 323 3.50 8.44 20.49
N ALA A 324 4.25 7.56 21.16
CA ALA A 324 4.22 7.43 22.61
C ALA A 324 4.64 8.73 23.31
N LYS A 325 5.69 9.40 22.81
CA LYS A 325 6.18 10.68 23.33
C LYS A 325 5.14 11.80 23.20
N LYS A 326 4.47 11.92 22.05
CA LYS A 326 3.36 12.89 21.83
C LYS A 326 2.18 12.68 22.80
N ARG A 327 2.07 11.49 23.39
CA ARG A 327 1.03 11.11 24.37
C ARG A 327 1.59 10.97 25.79
N GLU A 328 2.80 11.47 26.03
CA GLU A 328 3.47 11.48 27.33
C GLU A 328 3.55 10.09 27.99
N MET A 329 3.73 9.04 27.18
CA MET A 329 3.80 7.66 27.66
C MET A 329 5.07 6.94 27.21
N ARG A 330 5.41 5.85 27.90
CA ARG A 330 6.54 5.00 27.50
C ARG A 330 6.15 4.14 26.31
N TYR A 331 7.08 3.95 25.38
CA TYR A 331 6.94 2.99 24.28
C TYR A 331 6.57 1.57 24.75
N SER A 332 7.10 1.13 25.90
CA SER A 332 6.78 -0.17 26.49
C SER A 332 5.31 -0.31 26.92
N ASP A 333 4.68 0.80 27.27
CA ASP A 333 3.27 0.83 27.67
C ASP A 333 2.38 0.85 26.42
N LEU A 334 2.76 1.65 25.41
CA LEU A 334 2.09 1.64 24.10
C LEU A 334 2.05 0.24 23.46
N LYS A 335 3.16 -0.53 23.54
CA LYS A 335 3.22 -1.91 23.01
C LYS A 335 2.20 -2.85 23.66
N LYS A 336 1.77 -2.59 24.89
CA LYS A 336 0.84 -3.43 25.65
C LYS A 336 -0.62 -3.09 25.38
N ILE A 337 -0.91 -1.97 24.71
CA ILE A 337 -2.27 -1.58 24.36
C ILE A 337 -2.78 -2.49 23.25
N ASP A 338 -3.95 -3.07 23.48
CA ASP A 338 -4.64 -3.89 22.48
C ASP A 338 -5.06 -3.06 21.26
N ARG A 339 -5.12 -3.75 20.11
CA ARG A 339 -5.66 -3.21 18.86
C ARG A 339 -7.06 -2.61 19.06
N GLY A 340 -7.43 -1.63 18.23
CA GLY A 340 -8.65 -0.86 18.38
C GLY A 340 -8.49 0.30 19.37
N VAL A 341 -8.08 0.02 20.61
CA VAL A 341 -7.77 1.10 21.59
C VAL A 341 -6.50 1.84 21.18
N ARG A 342 -5.52 1.10 20.66
CA ARG A 342 -4.23 1.62 20.18
C ARG A 342 -4.36 2.70 19.09
N ARG A 343 -5.46 2.71 18.33
CA ARG A 343 -5.77 3.74 17.30
C ARG A 343 -5.81 5.18 17.83
N HIS A 344 -6.05 5.39 19.14
CA HIS A 344 -6.02 6.73 19.73
C HIS A 344 -4.60 7.33 19.82
N PHE A 345 -3.57 6.49 19.67
CA PHE A 345 -2.16 6.86 19.86
C PHE A 345 -1.41 6.95 18.53
N HIS A 346 -1.69 6.06 17.58
CA HIS A 346 -1.13 6.06 16.23
C HIS A 346 -2.08 5.32 15.28
N ASP A 347 -1.88 5.47 13.97
CA ASP A 347 -2.59 4.68 12.94
C ASP A 347 -1.92 3.32 12.68
N ASP A 348 -2.55 2.47 11.85
CA ASP A 348 -1.81 1.41 11.19
C ASP A 348 -0.60 2.01 10.46
N ILE A 349 0.53 1.30 10.46
CA ILE A 349 1.74 1.80 9.79
C ILE A 349 2.28 0.70 8.89
N SER A 350 2.33 0.96 7.59
CA SER A 350 2.98 0.13 6.58
C SER A 350 4.19 0.84 6.01
N VAL A 351 5.32 0.13 5.95
CA VAL A 351 6.58 0.65 5.42
C VAL A 351 7.25 -0.38 4.53
N ALA A 352 7.65 0.03 3.33
CA ALA A 352 8.57 -0.71 2.47
C ALA A 352 9.76 0.19 2.11
N VAL A 353 10.98 -0.29 2.37
CA VAL A 353 12.23 0.36 1.96
C VAL A 353 12.86 -0.48 0.87
N VAL A 354 13.01 0.09 -0.32
CA VAL A 354 13.56 -0.58 -1.51
C VAL A 354 14.91 0.04 -1.86
N PHE A 355 15.97 -0.74 -1.78
CA PHE A 355 17.33 -0.32 -2.09
C PHE A 355 17.63 -0.53 -3.57
N LEU A 356 18.28 0.45 -4.17
CA LEU A 356 18.60 0.47 -5.59
C LEU A 356 20.08 0.12 -5.76
N ASP A 357 20.37 -1.01 -6.39
CA ASP A 357 21.72 -1.32 -6.85
C ASP A 357 21.92 -0.74 -8.25
N SER A 358 22.74 0.32 -8.35
CA SER A 358 23.06 0.99 -9.61
C SER A 358 23.58 0.02 -10.69
N ASN A 359 24.30 -1.04 -10.32
CA ASN A 359 24.83 -2.01 -11.28
C ASN A 359 23.73 -2.93 -11.83
N LEU A 360 22.72 -3.25 -11.02
CA LEU A 360 21.59 -4.09 -11.42
C LEU A 360 20.53 -3.29 -12.19
N VAL A 361 20.31 -2.02 -11.84
CA VAL A 361 19.38 -1.14 -12.57
C VAL A 361 19.75 -1.02 -14.07
N HIS A 362 21.04 -1.00 -14.40
CA HIS A 362 21.51 -0.99 -15.79
C HIS A 362 21.47 -2.36 -16.49
N ARG A 363 21.40 -3.47 -15.74
CA ARG A 363 21.46 -4.85 -16.27
C ARG A 363 20.15 -5.62 -16.18
N ALA A 364 19.12 -5.07 -15.52
CA ALA A 364 17.86 -5.76 -15.22
C ALA A 364 17.09 -6.25 -16.46
N SER A 365 17.44 -5.81 -17.66
CA SER A 365 16.89 -6.32 -18.91
C SER A 365 17.43 -7.71 -19.32
N SER A 366 18.50 -8.23 -18.70
CA SER A 366 19.17 -9.47 -19.16
C SER A 366 19.21 -10.64 -18.17
N VAL A 367 18.85 -10.45 -16.90
CA VAL A 367 18.93 -11.51 -15.87
C VAL A 367 17.54 -11.90 -15.37
N LYS A 368 17.13 -13.14 -15.66
CA LYS A 368 15.91 -13.75 -15.11
C LYS A 368 16.13 -14.12 -13.64
N SER A 369 15.67 -13.26 -12.73
CA SER A 369 15.57 -13.60 -11.29
C SER A 369 14.27 -14.34 -10.99
N PRO A 370 14.23 -15.18 -9.94
CA PRO A 370 12.99 -15.84 -9.52
C PRO A 370 11.92 -14.80 -9.16
N ASN A 371 10.65 -15.12 -9.47
CA ASN A 371 9.53 -14.29 -9.10
C ASN A 371 9.40 -14.26 -7.56
N ILE A 372 9.18 -13.07 -7.00
CA ILE A 372 9.02 -12.84 -5.58
C ILE A 372 7.67 -12.17 -5.37
N SER A 373 6.86 -12.70 -4.45
CA SER A 373 5.59 -12.13 -4.02
C SER A 373 5.60 -12.10 -2.50
N VAL A 374 5.52 -10.91 -1.93
CA VAL A 374 5.45 -10.69 -0.48
C VAL A 374 4.28 -9.77 -0.21
N LYS A 375 3.41 -10.16 0.71
CA LYS A 375 2.27 -9.37 1.16
C LYS A 375 2.40 -9.09 2.66
N GLY A 376 2.36 -7.81 3.02
CA GLY A 376 2.39 -7.38 4.41
C GLY A 376 1.05 -7.60 5.09
N GLY A 377 1.06 -7.87 6.39
CA GLY A 377 -0.17 -7.98 7.18
C GLY A 377 -0.86 -9.35 7.10
N GLY A 378 -0.19 -10.38 6.58
CA GLY A 378 -0.61 -11.79 6.68
C GLY A 378 -0.58 -12.31 8.11
N ILE A 379 -1.45 -11.77 8.95
CA ILE A 379 -1.57 -12.12 10.36
C ILE A 379 -2.45 -13.37 10.47
N SER A 380 -1.83 -14.54 10.64
CA SER A 380 -2.51 -15.73 11.15
C SER A 380 -2.50 -15.66 12.69
N LEU A 381 -3.58 -15.13 13.28
CA LEU A 381 -3.72 -15.22 14.75
C LEU A 381 -4.11 -16.64 15.13
N PRO A 382 -3.50 -17.22 16.18
CA PRO A 382 -4.06 -18.39 16.84
C PRO A 382 -5.45 -18.01 17.35
N THR A 383 -6.46 -18.80 16.98
CA THR A 383 -7.77 -18.76 17.62
C THR A 383 -7.55 -18.95 19.13
N LYS A 384 -7.78 -17.90 19.92
CA LYS A 384 -7.91 -18.07 21.37
C LYS A 384 -9.11 -19.00 21.57
N THR A 385 -8.84 -20.21 22.04
CA THR A 385 -9.83 -21.10 22.62
C THR A 385 -10.51 -20.33 23.75
N THR A 386 -11.73 -19.87 23.50
CA THR A 386 -12.65 -19.46 24.55
C THR A 386 -13.04 -20.72 25.31
N THR A 387 -12.32 -21.02 26.39
CA THR A 387 -12.85 -21.79 27.50
C THR A 387 -13.75 -20.87 28.31
N THR A 388 -15.06 -21.06 28.15
CA THR A 388 -16.05 -20.90 29.21
C THR A 388 -16.90 -22.15 29.22
#